data_AF-A0A6A0GTS2-F1
#
_entry.id   AF-A0A6A0GTS2-F1
#
_cell.length_a   1.000
_cell.length_b   1.000
_cell.length_c   1.000
_cell.angle_alpha   90.00
_cell.angle_beta   90.00
_cell.angle_gamma   90.00
#
_symmetry.space_group_name_H-M   'P 1'
#
loop_
_entity.id
_entity.type
_entity.pdbx_description
1 polymer ?
#
loop_
_entity_poly.entity_id
_entity_poly.type
_entity_poly.pdbx_seq_one_letter_code
_entity_poly.pdbx_strand_id
1 'polypeptide(L)'
;MMAGSRIRGPFRVYGDEYLPVILAHSPAGTSVHTPVHYAQLYVSTLFTKYNWGPLGNQNHYGQPTPPAYNLSHVTAPTALFWGPNDWLATPEV
;
A
#
# COMPACT_ATOMS: atom_id res chain seq x y z
N MET A 1 -21.88 -29.29 -18.73
CA MET A 1 -20.98 -29.52 -17.58
C MET A 1 -19.59 -29.10 -18.02
N MET A 2 -19.18 -27.86 -17.72
CA MET A 2 -17.83 -27.35 -17.99
C MET A 2 -17.33 -26.75 -16.69
N ALA A 3 -16.31 -27.38 -16.11
CA ALA A 3 -15.72 -26.98 -14.84
C ALA A 3 -15.02 -25.64 -15.02
N GLY A 4 -15.57 -24.59 -14.41
CA GLY A 4 -14.95 -23.26 -14.36
C GLY A 4 -13.60 -23.35 -13.67
N SER A 5 -12.54 -22.93 -14.36
CA SER A 5 -11.23 -22.77 -13.76
C SER A 5 -11.34 -21.72 -12.65
N ARG A 6 -11.04 -22.15 -11.43
CA ARG A 6 -11.12 -21.30 -10.24
C ARG A 6 -9.97 -20.28 -10.29
N ILE A 7 -10.30 -19.02 -10.57
CA ILE A 7 -9.37 -17.91 -10.42
C ILE A 7 -8.98 -17.81 -8.93
N ARG A 8 -7.69 -17.99 -8.63
CA ARG A 8 -7.14 -17.79 -7.28
C ARG A 8 -6.74 -16.31 -7.16
N GLY A 9 -7.53 -15.52 -6.43
CA GLY A 9 -7.25 -14.10 -6.20
C GLY A 9 -8.23 -13.43 -5.23
N PRO A 10 -7.98 -12.16 -4.85
CA PRO A 10 -8.76 -11.42 -3.84
C PRO A 10 -10.23 -11.19 -4.21
N PHE A 11 -10.60 -11.45 -5.47
CA PHE A 11 -11.96 -11.27 -5.96
C PHE A 11 -12.94 -12.40 -5.58
N ARG A 12 -12.45 -13.51 -4.98
CA ARG A 12 -13.29 -14.66 -4.61
C ARG A 12 -14.36 -14.36 -3.55
N VAL A 13 -14.22 -13.25 -2.81
CA VAL A 13 -15.14 -12.88 -1.73
C VAL A 13 -16.35 -12.12 -2.26
N TYR A 14 -16.29 -11.58 -3.49
CA TYR A 14 -17.38 -10.86 -4.12
C TYR A 14 -18.20 -11.80 -5.00
N GLY A 15 -19.51 -11.56 -5.07
CA GLY A 15 -20.33 -12.15 -6.14
C GLY A 15 -19.86 -11.63 -7.49
N ASP A 16 -19.82 -12.51 -8.50
CA ASP A 16 -19.37 -12.18 -9.85
C ASP A 16 -20.17 -11.02 -10.46
N GLU A 17 -21.41 -10.83 -10.03
CA GLU A 17 -22.31 -9.73 -10.41
C GLU A 17 -21.78 -8.33 -10.06
N TYR A 18 -20.89 -8.22 -9.07
CA TYR A 18 -20.31 -6.94 -8.63
C TYR A 18 -19.01 -6.58 -9.34
N LEU A 19 -18.36 -7.55 -9.99
CA LEU A 19 -17.06 -7.32 -10.66
C LEU A 19 -17.10 -6.19 -11.71
N PRO A 20 -18.13 -6.06 -12.57
CA PRO A 20 -18.18 -4.96 -13.53
C PRO A 20 -18.17 -3.59 -12.86
N VAL A 21 -18.89 -3.43 -11.75
CA VAL A 21 -18.95 -2.17 -11.01
C VAL A 21 -17.60 -1.88 -10.33
N ILE A 22 -16.98 -2.88 -9.71
CA ILE A 22 -15.67 -2.74 -9.06
C ILE A 22 -14.61 -2.32 -10.08
N LEU A 23 -14.53 -3.03 -11.21
CA LEU A 23 -13.52 -2.78 -12.24
C LEU A 23 -13.74 -1.46 -12.99
N ALA A 24 -14.99 -0.99 -13.10
CA ALA A 24 -15.28 0.31 -13.69
C ALA A 24 -14.80 1.49 -12.84
N HIS A 25 -14.68 1.31 -11.51
CA HIS A 25 -14.30 2.38 -10.58
C HIS A 25 -12.91 2.21 -9.96
N SER A 26 -12.28 1.03 -10.15
CA SER A 26 -11.00 0.69 -9.53
C SER A 26 -10.01 0.12 -10.57
N PRO A 27 -8.79 0.66 -10.65
CA PRO A 27 -8.26 1.78 -9.87
C PRO A 27 -8.78 3.15 -10.36
N ALA A 28 -8.96 4.10 -9.43
CA ALA A 28 -9.35 5.48 -9.74
C ALA A 28 -8.15 6.36 -10.21
N GLY A 29 -6.96 5.77 -10.36
CA GLY A 29 -5.73 6.46 -10.72
C GLY A 29 -4.89 6.93 -9.52
N THR A 30 -3.60 7.09 -9.74
CA THR A 30 -2.63 7.66 -8.77
C THR A 30 -1.40 8.20 -9.51
N SER A 31 -0.53 8.93 -8.82
CA SER A 31 0.74 9.42 -9.39
C SER A 31 1.78 8.30 -9.50
N VAL A 32 2.78 8.45 -10.38
CA VAL A 32 3.93 7.52 -10.45
C VAL A 32 4.74 7.49 -9.15
N HIS A 33 4.75 8.60 -8.39
CA HIS A 33 5.45 8.66 -7.11
C HIS A 33 4.89 7.70 -6.08
N THR A 34 3.59 7.42 -6.10
CA THR A 34 2.94 6.55 -5.12
C THR A 34 3.48 5.11 -5.15
N PRO A 35 3.43 4.36 -6.26
CA PRO A 35 3.99 3.01 -6.32
C PRO A 35 5.52 2.99 -6.13
N VAL A 36 6.25 4.01 -6.61
CA VAL A 36 7.69 4.13 -6.36
C VAL A 36 7.96 4.28 -4.86
N HIS A 37 7.15 5.05 -4.14
CA HIS A 37 7.29 5.19 -2.70
C HIS A 37 7.04 3.87 -1.96
N TYR A 38 5.99 3.13 -2.34
CA TYR A 38 5.75 1.79 -1.78
C TYR A 38 6.96 0.87 -1.98
N ALA A 39 7.60 0.91 -3.16
CA ALA A 39 8.83 0.15 -3.40
C ALA A 39 10.00 0.63 -2.51
N GLN A 40 10.14 1.95 -2.30
CA GLN A 40 11.15 2.48 -1.38
C GLN A 40 10.96 1.98 0.06
N LEU A 41 9.70 1.96 0.55
CA LEU A 41 9.37 1.46 1.88
C LEU A 41 9.64 -0.05 2.01
N TYR A 42 9.32 -0.82 0.97
CA TYR A 42 9.60 -2.25 0.92
C TYR A 42 11.10 -2.54 0.97
N VAL A 43 11.92 -1.78 0.23
CA VAL A 43 13.37 -1.97 0.18
C VAL A 43 14.05 -1.47 1.45
N SER A 44 13.62 -0.32 1.99
CA SER A 44 14.28 0.29 3.16
C SER A 44 13.89 -0.37 4.48
N THR A 45 12.74 -1.07 4.52
CA THR A 45 12.05 -1.56 5.72
C THR A 45 11.77 -0.46 6.77
N LEU A 46 11.85 0.81 6.37
CA LEU A 46 11.65 1.96 7.22
C LEU A 46 10.41 2.74 6.79
N PHE A 47 9.55 3.09 7.75
CA PHE A 47 8.40 3.96 7.50
C PHE A 47 8.82 5.44 7.46
N THR A 48 9.28 5.89 6.29
CA THR A 48 9.84 7.24 6.08
C THR A 48 9.09 8.02 5.00
N LYS A 49 9.38 9.31 4.88
CA LYS A 49 8.96 10.12 3.72
C LYS A 49 9.57 9.60 2.41
N TYR A 50 9.06 10.10 1.28
CA TYR A 50 9.58 9.79 -0.06
C TYR A 50 11.08 10.07 -0.16
N ASN A 51 11.85 9.14 -0.72
CA ASN A 51 13.27 9.35 -0.95
C ASN A 51 13.51 9.96 -2.33
N TRP A 52 13.92 11.23 -2.37
CA TRP A 52 14.25 11.95 -3.61
C TRP A 52 15.73 11.80 -4.02
N GLY A 53 16.49 10.95 -3.30
CA GLY A 53 17.95 10.91 -3.36
C GLY A 53 18.60 12.04 -2.55
N PRO A 54 19.93 12.04 -2.33
CA PRO A 54 20.57 12.93 -1.38
C PRO A 54 20.32 14.42 -1.62
N LEU A 55 20.47 14.90 -2.85
CA LEU A 55 20.24 16.31 -3.21
C LEU A 55 18.76 16.67 -3.15
N GLY A 56 17.88 15.78 -3.61
CA GLY A 56 16.44 15.99 -3.52
C GLY A 56 15.97 16.06 -2.07
N ASN A 57 16.45 15.14 -1.22
CA ASN A 57 16.13 15.13 0.20
C ASN A 57 16.66 16.39 0.90
N GLN A 58 17.85 16.87 0.54
CA GLN A 58 18.36 18.13 1.09
C GLN A 58 17.43 19.29 0.73
N ASN A 59 16.95 19.35 -0.52
CA ASN A 59 16.02 20.39 -0.98
C ASN A 59 14.63 20.27 -0.33
N HIS A 60 14.13 19.05 -0.11
CA HIS A 60 12.78 18.82 0.42
C HIS A 60 12.72 18.80 1.95
N TYR A 61 13.77 18.35 2.62
CA TYR A 61 13.79 18.02 4.05
C TYR A 61 14.91 18.72 4.83
N GLY A 62 15.86 19.38 4.15
CA GLY A 62 17.01 20.00 4.81
C GLY A 62 18.06 18.99 5.30
N GLN A 63 17.94 17.72 4.93
CA GLN A 63 18.86 16.64 5.27
C GLN A 63 18.98 15.63 4.12
N PRO A 64 20.10 14.90 3.98
CA PRO A 64 20.34 14.02 2.84
C PRO A 64 19.48 12.73 2.84
N THR A 65 18.84 12.41 3.97
CA THR A 65 18.02 11.20 4.14
C THR A 65 16.55 11.55 4.42
N PRO A 66 15.58 10.74 3.98
CA PRO A 66 14.18 11.00 4.28
C PRO A 66 13.92 10.79 5.78
N PRO A 67 13.22 11.72 6.47
CA PRO A 67 12.90 11.55 7.88
C PRO A 67 11.86 10.44 8.08
N ALA A 68 11.97 9.72 9.19
CA ALA A 68 11.01 8.70 9.60
C ALA A 68 9.71 9.34 10.14
N TYR A 69 8.58 8.66 9.95
CA TYR A 69 7.34 9.04 10.61
C TYR A 69 7.34 8.50 12.04
N ASN A 70 7.20 9.39 13.03
CA ASN A 70 7.04 8.96 14.41
C ASN A 70 5.56 8.61 14.69
N LEU A 71 5.25 7.31 14.71
CA LEU A 71 3.90 6.82 15.00
C LEU A 71 3.45 7.12 16.44
N SER A 72 4.37 7.44 17.37
CA SER A 72 3.98 7.86 18.73
C SER A 72 3.25 9.21 18.76
N HIS A 73 3.28 9.97 17.66
CA HIS A 73 2.51 11.21 17.51
C HIS A 73 1.06 10.95 17.07
N VAL A 74 0.71 9.71 16.71
CA VAL A 74 -0.68 9.34 16.39
C VAL A 74 -1.44 9.15 17.69
N THR A 75 -2.12 10.21 18.15
CA THR A 75 -2.87 10.23 19.43
C THR A 75 -4.37 10.01 19.28
N ALA A 76 -4.88 9.98 18.04
CA ALA A 76 -6.28 9.71 17.77
C ALA A 76 -6.64 8.28 18.19
N PRO A 77 -7.78 8.04 18.89
CA PRO A 77 -8.26 6.70 19.19
C PRO A 77 -8.38 5.87 17.90
N THR A 78 -7.65 4.77 17.83
CA THR A 78 -7.51 3.96 16.60
C THR A 78 -7.87 2.50 16.88
N ALA A 79 -8.72 1.92 16.04
CA ALA A 79 -8.99 0.49 16.01
C ALA A 79 -8.32 -0.12 14.77
N LEU A 80 -7.62 -1.23 14.94
CA LEU A 80 -6.92 -1.92 13.86
C LEU A 80 -7.63 -3.23 13.52
N PHE A 81 -7.97 -3.40 12.25
CA PHE A 81 -8.49 -4.65 11.69
C PHE A 81 -7.53 -5.14 10.62
N TRP A 82 -7.15 -6.40 10.68
CA TRP A 82 -6.26 -7.03 9.71
C TRP A 82 -6.72 -8.47 9.45
N GLY A 83 -6.33 -9.02 8.30
CA GLY A 83 -6.69 -10.37 7.88
C GLY A 83 -5.46 -11.26 7.72
N PRO A 84 -5.52 -12.55 8.09
CA PRO A 84 -4.38 -13.46 7.97
C PRO A 84 -3.97 -13.75 6.52
N ASN A 85 -4.84 -13.46 5.55
CA ASN A 85 -4.59 -13.64 4.12
C ASN A 85 -4.43 -12.29 3.37
N ASP A 86 -4.15 -11.20 4.09
CA ASP A 86 -3.86 -9.91 3.46
C ASP A 86 -2.43 -9.90 2.90
N TRP A 87 -2.28 -9.63 1.60
CA TRP A 87 -0.97 -9.62 0.93
C TRP A 87 -0.26 -8.28 0.99
N LEU A 88 -0.95 -7.21 1.40
CA LEU A 88 -0.40 -5.87 1.50
C LEU A 88 -0.12 -5.48 2.95
N ALA A 89 -1.04 -5.81 3.85
CA ALA A 89 -0.93 -5.58 5.29
C ALA A 89 -0.73 -6.93 6.03
N THR A 90 0.32 -7.65 5.64
CA THR A 90 0.64 -8.97 6.20
C THR A 90 0.99 -8.84 7.69
N PRO A 91 0.39 -9.64 8.59
CA PRO A 91 0.85 -9.71 9.98
C PRO A 91 2.30 -10.20 10.04
N GLU A 92 3.08 -9.65 10.97
CA GLU A 92 4.36 -10.26 11.33
C GLU A 92 4.10 -11.66 11.91
N VAL A 93 4.89 -12.64 11.46
CA VAL A 93 4.86 -14.03 11.92
C VAL A 93 5.91 -14.24 13.00
#